data_AF-A0AAJ1TV05-F1
#
_entry.id   AF-A0AAJ1TV05-F1
#
_cell.length_a   1.000
_cell.length_b   1.000
_cell.length_c   1.000
_cell.angle_alpha   90.00
_cell.angle_beta   90.00
_cell.angle_gamma   90.00
#
_symmetry.space_group_name_H-M   'P 1'
#
loop_
_entity.id
_entity.type
_entity.pdbx_description
1 polymer ?
#
loop_
_entity_poly.entity_id
_entity_poly.type
_entity_poly.pdbx_seq_one_letter_code
_entity_poly.pdbx_strand_id
1 'polypeptide(L)'
;MPLGMLAEFFEAVGIGMLPITASHAVAAIEPMPPTRDPFDRMLLAQCLIEGRRLVTVDHALRDHPLAARFAATSDAPNPKSPKTRP
;
A
#
# COMPACT_ATOMS: atom_id res chain seq x y z
N MET A 1 23.27 -5.38 3.56
CA MET A 1 22.83 -4.99 4.91
C MET A 1 22.19 -6.20 5.59
N PRO A 2 22.64 -6.61 6.78
CA PRO A 2 22.00 -7.65 7.61
C PRO A 2 20.58 -7.26 8.03
N LEU A 3 19.68 -8.24 8.17
CA LEU A 3 18.28 -8.02 8.56
C LEU A 3 18.11 -7.33 9.91
N GLY A 4 18.98 -7.64 10.88
CA GLY A 4 18.91 -7.07 12.23
C GLY A 4 19.15 -5.55 12.28
N MET A 5 19.70 -4.94 11.22
CA MET A 5 19.94 -3.50 11.15
C MET A 5 18.87 -2.73 10.37
N LEU A 6 17.84 -3.41 9.85
CA LEU A 6 16.83 -2.77 9.01
C LEU A 6 16.01 -1.72 9.76
N ALA A 7 15.65 -1.99 11.02
CA ALA A 7 14.85 -1.05 11.81
C ALA A 7 15.59 0.28 12.00
N GLU A 8 16.84 0.22 12.46
CA GLU A 8 17.70 1.41 12.64
C GLU A 8 17.92 2.16 11.31
N PHE A 9 18.15 1.42 10.21
CA PHE A 9 18.29 2.03 8.90
C PHE A 9 17.01 2.77 8.45
N PHE A 10 15.83 2.15 8.61
CA PHE A 10 14.56 2.76 8.22
C PHE A 10 14.28 4.03 9.03
N GLU A 11 14.52 4.00 10.34
CA GLU A 11 14.41 5.18 11.18
C GLU A 11 15.38 6.29 10.73
N ALA A 12 16.64 5.94 10.43
CA ALA A 12 17.64 6.89 9.97
C ALA A 12 17.28 7.58 8.64
N VAL A 13 16.50 6.92 7.77
CA VAL A 13 16.01 7.52 6.51
C VAL A 13 14.61 8.13 6.63
N GLY A 14 14.07 8.25 7.84
CA GLY A 14 12.79 8.90 8.11
C GLY A 14 11.56 8.02 7.91
N ILE A 15 11.72 6.70 7.89
CA ILE A 15 10.62 5.73 7.81
C ILE A 15 10.32 5.23 9.23
N GLY A 16 9.15 5.61 9.74
CA GLY A 16 8.69 5.18 11.05
C GLY A 16 8.22 3.72 11.07
N MET A 17 8.62 2.98 12.10
CA MET A 17 8.13 1.62 12.35
C MET A 17 6.83 1.65 13.15
N LEU A 18 5.83 0.89 12.71
CA LEU A 18 4.55 0.78 13.42
C LEU A 18 4.43 -0.63 14.06
N PRO A 19 4.38 -0.72 15.40
CA PRO A 19 4.20 -2.01 16.07
C PRO A 19 2.80 -2.58 15.82
N ILE A 20 2.70 -3.90 15.73
CA ILE A 20 1.41 -4.59 15.70
C ILE A 20 0.90 -4.70 17.14
N THR A 21 -0.35 -4.31 17.36
CA THR A 21 -1.02 -4.39 18.66
C THR A 21 -2.22 -5.33 18.61
N ALA A 22 -2.77 -5.69 19.77
CA ALA A 22 -3.98 -6.51 19.86
C ALA A 22 -5.18 -5.87 19.13
N SER A 23 -5.24 -4.53 19.07
CA SER A 23 -6.29 -3.80 18.34
C SER A 23 -6.29 -4.13 16.85
N HIS A 24 -5.11 -4.33 16.25
CA HIS A 24 -5.00 -4.73 14.84
C HIS A 24 -5.50 -6.16 14.62
N ALA A 25 -5.34 -7.04 15.61
CA ALA A 25 -5.73 -8.45 15.52
C ALA A 25 -7.25 -8.67 15.60
N VAL A 26 -7.97 -7.82 16.33
CA VAL A 26 -9.42 -7.95 16.54
C VAL A 26 -10.25 -7.08 15.57
N ALA A 27 -9.60 -6.21 14.79
CA ALA A 27 -10.29 -5.34 13.85
C ALA A 27 -10.90 -6.16 12.70
N ALA A 28 -12.19 -5.94 12.44
CA ALA A 28 -12.86 -6.50 11.27
C ALA A 28 -12.52 -5.65 10.03
N ILE A 29 -12.13 -6.33 8.95
CA ILE A 29 -11.84 -5.67 7.67
C ILE A 29 -12.99 -5.91 6.70
N GLU A 30 -13.56 -4.80 6.23
CA GLU A 30 -14.57 -4.79 5.20
C GLU A 30 -14.20 -3.83 4.05
N PRO A 31 -14.33 -4.26 2.78
CA PRO A 31 -14.69 -5.61 2.35
C PRO A 31 -13.59 -6.64 2.68
N MET A 32 -13.96 -7.90 2.88
CA MET A 32 -12.97 -8.96 3.07
C MET A 32 -12.06 -9.06 1.83
N PRO A 33 -10.73 -8.94 1.95
CA PRO A 33 -9.85 -9.10 0.80
C PRO A 33 -9.94 -10.54 0.26
N PRO A 34 -9.74 -10.76 -1.05
CA PRO A 34 -9.81 -12.08 -1.68
C PRO A 34 -8.70 -13.03 -1.21
N THR A 35 -7.64 -12.49 -0.59
CA THR A 35 -6.54 -13.27 0.00
C THR A 35 -6.98 -14.12 1.20
N ARG A 36 -6.32 -15.27 1.35
CA ARG A 36 -6.44 -16.16 2.50
C ARG A 36 -5.30 -15.98 3.50
N ASP A 37 -4.34 -15.10 3.23
CA ASP A 37 -3.23 -14.83 4.13
C ASP A 37 -3.71 -14.00 5.33
N PRO A 38 -3.53 -14.48 6.57
CA PRO A 38 -3.88 -13.71 7.77
C PRO A 38 -3.03 -12.44 7.93
N PHE A 39 -1.79 -12.40 7.42
CA PHE A 39 -0.94 -11.22 7.50
C PHE A 39 -1.41 -10.10 6.59
N ASP A 40 -1.93 -10.41 5.40
CA ASP A 40 -2.53 -9.41 4.52
C ASP A 40 -3.70 -8.69 5.21
N ARG A 41 -4.53 -9.45 5.93
CA ARG A 41 -5.63 -8.89 6.73
C ARG A 41 -5.10 -8.03 7.88
N MET A 42 -4.02 -8.46 8.53
CA MET A 42 -3.35 -7.68 9.58
C MET A 42 -2.80 -6.35 9.04
N LEU A 43 -2.20 -6.33 7.84
CA LEU A 43 -1.70 -5.10 7.22
C LEU A 43 -2.83 -4.12 6.92
N LEU A 44 -3.96 -4.61 6.42
CA LEU A 44 -5.16 -3.81 6.22
C LEU A 44 -5.72 -3.29 7.56
N ALA A 45 -5.76 -4.14 8.59
CA ALA A 45 -6.25 -3.77 9.92
C ALA A 45 -5.39 -2.69 10.57
N GLN A 46 -4.07 -2.81 10.45
CA GLN A 46 -3.15 -1.77 10.90
C GLN A 46 -3.37 -0.46 10.14
N CYS A 47 -3.55 -0.51 8.82
CA CYS A 47 -3.89 0.69 8.04
C CYS A 47 -5.21 1.33 8.50
N LEU A 48 -6.23 0.52 8.80
CA LEU A 48 -7.52 0.99 9.29
C LEU A 48 -7.39 1.69 10.65
N ILE A 49 -6.76 1.04 11.62
CA ILE A 49 -6.64 1.55 13.00
C ILE A 49 -5.69 2.75 13.09
N GLU A 50 -4.59 2.74 12.35
CA GLU A 50 -3.59 3.82 12.36
C GLU A 50 -3.94 4.97 11.41
N GLY A 51 -5.06 4.90 10.68
CA GLY A 51 -5.47 5.91 9.71
C GLY A 51 -4.47 6.09 8.55
N ARG A 52 -3.89 4.99 8.07
CA ARG A 52 -2.89 4.94 6.99
C ARG A 52 -3.46 4.29 5.73
N ARG A 53 -2.70 4.38 4.64
CA ARG A 53 -2.99 3.69 3.37
C ARG A 53 -1.93 2.65 3.10
N LEU A 54 -2.34 1.48 2.63
CA LEU A 54 -1.41 0.41 2.26
C LEU A 54 -0.81 0.69 0.88
N VAL A 55 0.50 0.94 0.82
CA VAL A 55 1.24 0.96 -0.45
C VAL A 55 1.66 -0.47 -0.76
N THR A 56 1.18 -1.03 -1.87
CA THR A 56 1.48 -2.41 -2.25
C THR A 56 1.49 -2.60 -3.76
N VAL A 57 2.34 -3.52 -4.23
CA VAL A 57 2.31 -4.03 -5.61
C VAL A 57 1.44 -5.27 -5.75
N ASP A 58 0.99 -5.87 -4.63
CA ASP A 58 0.19 -7.08 -4.65
C ASP A 58 -1.22 -6.83 -5.19
N HIS A 59 -1.53 -7.52 -6.28
CA HIS A 59 -2.84 -7.54 -6.92
C HIS A 59 -3.99 -7.95 -6.00
N ALA A 60 -3.76 -8.84 -5.02
CA ALA A 60 -4.83 -9.29 -4.12
C ALA A 60 -5.34 -8.17 -3.20
N LEU A 61 -4.50 -7.16 -2.95
CA LEU A 61 -4.78 -6.05 -2.04
C LEU A 61 -4.93 -4.70 -2.74
N ARG A 62 -4.42 -4.55 -3.96
CA ARG A 62 -4.37 -3.28 -4.70
C ARG A 62 -5.75 -2.61 -4.86
N ASP A 63 -6.80 -3.41 -5.04
CA ASP A 63 -8.15 -2.89 -5.26
C ASP A 63 -8.94 -2.70 -3.95
N HIS A 64 -8.34 -3.02 -2.80
CA HIS A 64 -8.96 -2.79 -1.51
C HIS A 64 -9.10 -1.29 -1.21
N PRO A 65 -10.21 -0.81 -0.61
CA PRO A 65 -10.41 0.62 -0.30
C PRO A 65 -9.34 1.26 0.60
N LEU A 66 -8.62 0.45 1.37
CA LEU A 66 -7.50 0.89 2.23
C LEU A 66 -6.15 0.94 1.50
N ALA A 67 -6.05 0.41 0.28
CA ALA A 67 -4.85 0.53 -0.52
C ALA A 67 -4.68 1.96 -1.06
N ALA A 68 -3.42 2.40 -1.15
CA ALA A 68 -3.07 3.67 -1.75
C ALA A 68 -3.35 3.60 -3.26
N ARG A 69 -4.16 4.55 -3.74
CA ARG A 69 -4.40 4.77 -5.16
C ARG A 69 -3.66 6.02 -5.57
N PHE A 70 -2.56 5.86 -6.29
CA PHE A 70 -1.89 6.96 -6.94
C PHE A 70 -2.60 7.20 -8.28
N ALA A 71 -3.23 8.36 -8.45
CA ALA A 71 -3.64 8.77 -9.77
C ALA A 71 -2.39 8.82 -10.64
N ALA A 72 -2.39 8.15 -11.78
CA ALA A 72 -1.40 8.44 -12.81
C ALA A 72 -1.50 9.94 -13.08
N THR A 73 -0.40 10.67 -12.92
CA THR A 73 -0.33 12.10 -13.20
C THR A 73 -0.79 12.29 -14.65
N SER A 74 -2.01 12.78 -14.85
CA SER A 74 -2.67 12.87 -16.16
C SER A 74 -2.15 14.07 -16.99
N ASP A 75 -0.87 14.41 -16.86
CA ASP A 75 -0.25 15.57 -17.52
C ASP A 75 0.90 15.19 -18.47
N ALA A 76 1.02 13.93 -18.87
CA ALA A 76 1.85 13.58 -20.01
C ALA A 76 1.06 13.86 -21.31
N PRO A 77 1.46 14.81 -22.18
CA PRO A 77 0.81 15.02 -23.46
C PRO A 77 0.93 13.76 -24.32
N ASN A 78 -0.20 13.25 -24.80
CA ASN A 78 -0.32 12.11 -25.70
C ASN A 78 0.51 12.33 -26.99
N PRO A 79 1.61 11.58 -27.23
CA PRO A 79 2.42 11.79 -28.42
C PRO A 79 1.96 10.85 -29.54
N LYS A 80 0.69 10.92 -29.97
CA LYS A 80 0.24 10.24 -31.20
C LYS A 80 -0.85 11.02 -31.93
N SER A 81 -0.42 12.03 -32.70
CA SER A 81 -1.11 12.43 -33.92
C SER A 81 -0.35 11.85 -35.12
N PRO A 82 -0.89 10.86 -35.85
CA PRO A 82 -0.37 10.56 -37.17
C PRO A 82 -0.82 11.67 -38.13
N LYS A 83 0.18 12.28 -38.76
CA LYS A 83 0.15 13.37 -39.72
C LYS A 83 -0.97 13.22 -40.76
N THR A 84 -1.82 14.24 -40.86
CA THR A 84 -2.52 14.59 -42.10
C THR A 84 -1.49 15.07 -43.11
N ARG A 85 -1.61 14.63 -44.38
CA ARG A 85 -1.27 15.32 -45.65
C ARG A 85 -0.65 14.36 -46.69
N PRO A 86 -0.82 14.61 -48.01
CA PRO A 86 -1.87 15.32 -48.74
C PRO A 86 -2.83 14.35 -49.46
#